data_AF-A0A429ACU5-F1
#
_entry.id   AF-A0A429ACU5-F1
#
_cell.length_a   1.000
_cell.length_b   1.000
_cell.length_c   1.000
_cell.angle_alpha   90.00
_cell.angle_beta   90.00
_cell.angle_gamma   90.00
#
_symmetry.space_group_name_H-M   'P 1'
#
loop_
_entity.id
_entity.type
_entity.pdbx_description
1 polymer ?
#
loop_
_entity_poly.entity_id
_entity_poly.type
_entity_poly.pdbx_seq_one_letter_code
_entity_poly.pdbx_strand_id
1 'polypeptide(L)'
;MTAHLRAAPDQDRFTADTERFRRVLPSGLTGPYDGSDRPPSPVAPGEVSWLEPLPDAWIAPPADDPAAVVIERESLRLALIADLQYLPARQRAILILREVLAFSAAETAEILGTTTAAVKSGLQRARARLDELTPEQEELLEPTDQRARALLDGYVAAFERSDAGLLEQVLRADATLEATPFRDWQAGGAMCMHVLDAYVLGAPGDWRMIATTANGQPAAVVYRKDADGTLRADGVVVLAPTAGGVVRVVKFHDPALVAAFGFPDVLAY
;
A
#
# COMPACT_ATOMS: atom_id res chain seq x y z
N MET A 1 -11.63 52.63 26.28
CA MET A 1 -12.18 52.01 25.05
C MET A 1 -11.01 51.42 24.30
N THR A 2 -10.61 50.19 24.66
CA THR A 2 -9.39 49.57 24.14
C THR A 2 -9.76 48.16 23.68
N ALA A 3 -9.96 48.02 22.36
CA ALA A 3 -10.32 46.76 21.73
C ALA A 3 -9.13 45.80 21.77
N HIS A 4 -9.32 44.64 22.40
CA HIS A 4 -8.37 43.52 22.35
C HIS A 4 -8.64 42.74 21.06
N LEU A 5 -7.82 42.97 20.03
CA LEU A 5 -7.80 42.14 18.82
C LEU A 5 -7.25 40.76 19.19
N ARG A 6 -8.13 39.76 19.17
CA ARG A 6 -7.76 38.34 19.27
C ARG A 6 -7.07 37.97 17.94
N ALA A 7 -5.77 37.66 18.00
CA ALA A 7 -5.02 37.21 16.84
C ALA A 7 -5.69 35.97 16.21
N ALA A 8 -5.89 36.00 14.90
CA ALA A 8 -6.40 34.87 14.14
C ALA A 8 -5.40 33.70 14.23
N PRO A 9 -5.88 32.44 14.33
CA PRO A 9 -4.98 31.29 14.29
C PRO A 9 -4.27 31.23 12.93
N ASP A 10 -2.95 31.05 13.01
CA ASP A 10 -2.01 31.00 11.90
C ASP A 10 -2.35 29.84 10.95
N GLN A 11 -2.93 30.15 9.79
CA GLN A 11 -3.37 29.17 8.80
C GLN A 11 -2.20 28.37 8.21
N ASP A 12 -1.01 28.96 8.15
CA ASP A 12 0.20 28.34 7.58
C ASP A 12 0.72 27.17 8.42
N ARG A 13 0.48 27.21 9.73
CA ARG A 13 0.91 26.15 10.64
C ARG A 13 0.05 24.88 10.52
N PHE A 14 -1.19 25.02 10.06
CA PHE A 14 -2.10 23.88 9.88
C PHE A 14 -1.86 23.17 8.55
N THR A 15 -1.53 23.89 7.48
CA THR A 15 -1.15 23.33 6.17
C THR A 15 0.14 22.52 6.27
N ALA A 16 1.17 23.04 6.94
CA ALA A 16 2.44 22.34 7.15
C ALA A 16 2.30 21.04 7.97
N ASP A 17 1.38 21.03 8.95
CA ASP A 17 1.11 19.84 9.77
C ASP A 17 0.23 18.82 9.02
N THR A 18 -0.63 19.29 8.10
CA THR A 18 -1.50 18.40 7.29
C THR A 18 -0.71 17.59 6.25
N GLU A 19 0.40 18.12 5.73
CA GLU A 19 1.30 17.37 4.82
C GLU A 19 2.06 16.25 5.55
N ARG A 20 2.42 16.44 6.83
CA ARG A 20 3.08 15.41 7.65
C ARG A 20 2.24 14.18 7.91
N PHE A 21 0.91 14.26 7.78
CA PHE A 21 -0.01 13.13 7.99
C PHE A 21 -0.43 12.42 6.70
N ARG A 22 0.10 12.84 5.54
CA ARG A 22 -0.20 12.15 4.27
C ARG A 22 0.75 10.97 4.11
N ARG A 23 0.24 9.77 4.38
CA ARG A 23 0.92 8.53 4.01
C ARG A 23 0.82 8.34 2.50
N VAL A 24 1.95 8.15 1.83
CA VAL A 24 2.01 8.04 0.36
C VAL A 24 2.87 6.86 -0.08
N LEU A 25 2.63 6.40 -1.30
CA LEU A 25 3.56 5.56 -2.06
C LEU A 25 4.46 6.44 -2.95
N PRO A 26 5.55 5.90 -3.50
CA PRO A 26 6.45 6.62 -4.41
C PRO A 26 5.72 7.34 -5.57
N SER A 27 4.72 6.71 -6.18
CA SER A 27 3.86 7.28 -7.23
C SER A 27 3.05 8.51 -6.78
N GLY A 28 2.87 8.69 -5.47
CA GLY A 28 2.27 9.88 -4.88
C GLY A 28 3.22 11.06 -4.74
N LEU A 29 4.53 10.86 -4.93
CA LEU A 29 5.58 11.89 -4.81
C LEU A 29 6.04 12.42 -6.17
N THR A 30 6.18 11.52 -7.15
CA THR A 30 6.77 11.82 -8.47
C THR A 30 6.16 10.92 -9.55
N GLY A 31 6.32 11.31 -10.81
CA GLY A 31 6.06 10.41 -11.95
C GLY A 31 7.07 9.25 -12.01
N PRO A 32 6.85 8.26 -12.90
CA PRO A 32 7.75 7.12 -13.08
C PRO A 32 9.18 7.59 -13.38
N TYR A 33 10.17 6.85 -12.91
CA TYR A 33 11.57 7.14 -13.17
C TYR A 33 11.92 6.87 -14.65
N ASP A 34 12.43 7.90 -15.34
CA ASP A 34 12.85 7.85 -16.75
C ASP A 34 14.32 8.27 -16.94
N GLY A 35 15.09 8.32 -15.85
CA GLY A 35 16.46 8.79 -15.84
C GLY A 35 17.50 7.73 -16.24
N SER A 36 18.77 8.03 -15.95
CA SER A 36 19.90 7.13 -16.22
C SER A 36 19.77 5.78 -15.51
N ASP A 37 20.28 4.72 -16.13
CA ASP A 37 20.29 3.39 -15.52
C ASP A 37 21.14 3.35 -14.23
N ARG A 38 20.47 3.19 -13.09
CA ARG A 38 21.06 3.14 -11.75
C ARG A 38 20.10 2.43 -10.77
N PRO A 39 20.59 1.92 -9.63
CA PRO A 39 19.71 1.42 -8.58
C PRO A 39 18.76 2.53 -8.07
N PRO A 40 17.55 2.16 -7.61
CA PRO A 40 16.59 3.09 -7.03
C PRO A 40 17.17 3.91 -5.87
N SER A 41 16.86 5.21 -5.84
CA SER A 41 17.36 6.13 -4.83
C SER A 41 16.50 6.08 -3.57
N PRO A 42 17.07 5.76 -2.39
CA PRO A 42 16.34 5.80 -1.14
C PRO A 42 16.08 7.25 -0.72
N VAL A 43 14.95 7.47 -0.06
CA VAL A 43 14.62 8.72 0.62
C VAL A 43 15.16 8.66 2.05
N ALA A 44 15.61 9.81 2.56
CA ALA A 44 16.15 9.89 3.92
C ALA A 44 15.07 9.54 4.97
N PRO A 45 15.42 8.84 6.06
CA PRO A 45 14.48 8.56 7.14
C PRO A 45 13.82 9.84 7.68
N GLY A 46 12.49 9.83 7.78
CA GLY A 46 11.70 10.95 8.30
C GLY A 46 11.37 12.06 7.29
N GLU A 47 11.90 12.03 6.06
CA GLU A 47 11.53 13.00 5.01
C GLU A 47 10.12 12.76 4.49
N VAL A 48 9.71 11.49 4.36
CA VAL A 48 8.39 11.08 3.87
C VAL A 48 7.74 10.14 4.87
N SER A 49 6.45 10.36 5.13
CA SER A 49 5.60 9.39 5.81
C SER A 49 5.09 8.38 4.80
N TRP A 50 5.67 7.19 4.80
CA TRP A 50 5.29 6.14 3.87
C TRP A 50 3.95 5.51 4.24
N LEU A 51 3.26 5.03 3.21
CA LEU A 51 2.18 4.10 3.39
C LEU A 51 2.71 2.74 3.82
N GLU A 52 1.95 2.04 4.65
CA GLU A 52 2.28 0.72 5.17
C GLU A 52 1.15 -0.26 4.81
N PRO A 53 1.48 -1.53 4.53
CA PRO A 53 0.47 -2.53 4.24
C PRO A 53 -0.27 -2.92 5.52
N LEU A 54 -1.57 -3.14 5.42
CA LEU A 54 -2.42 -3.56 6.53
C LEU A 54 -2.61 -5.07 6.48
N PRO A 55 -2.20 -5.85 7.50
CA PRO A 55 -2.50 -7.27 7.56
C PRO A 55 -4.01 -7.49 7.61
N ASP A 56 -4.54 -8.33 6.72
CA ASP A 56 -6.00 -8.57 6.70
C ASP A 56 -6.48 -9.27 7.98
N ALA A 57 -5.58 -10.00 8.65
CA ALA A 57 -5.82 -10.61 9.95
C ALA A 57 -6.20 -9.61 11.06
N TRP A 58 -5.91 -8.31 10.88
CA TRP A 58 -6.34 -7.26 11.83
C TRP A 58 -7.78 -6.80 11.61
N ILE A 59 -8.40 -7.17 10.48
CA ILE A 59 -9.74 -6.74 10.06
C ILE A 59 -10.74 -7.90 10.14
N ALA A 60 -10.28 -9.14 9.91
CA ALA A 60 -11.12 -10.34 9.98
C ALA A 60 -11.69 -10.55 11.40
N PRO A 61 -12.98 -10.90 11.55
CA PRO A 61 -13.53 -11.30 12.85
C PRO A 61 -12.84 -12.59 13.35
N PRO A 62 -12.81 -12.85 14.67
CA PRO A 62 -12.29 -14.09 15.22
C PRO A 62 -12.96 -15.30 14.56
N ALA A 63 -12.22 -16.37 14.32
CA ALA A 63 -12.60 -17.55 13.52
C ALA A 63 -13.87 -18.33 13.96
N ASP A 64 -14.58 -17.86 14.99
CA ASP A 64 -15.71 -18.54 15.62
C ASP A 64 -17.10 -17.95 15.28
N ASP A 65 -17.23 -17.05 14.28
CA ASP A 65 -18.54 -16.47 13.88
C ASP A 65 -19.13 -17.20 12.64
N PRO A 66 -20.25 -17.96 12.78
CA PRO A 66 -20.82 -18.82 11.74
C PRO A 66 -21.54 -18.10 10.57
N ALA A 67 -21.26 -16.82 10.33
CA ALA A 67 -21.86 -16.07 9.23
C ALA A 67 -21.07 -16.23 7.91
N ALA A 68 -21.10 -17.41 7.29
CA ALA A 68 -20.44 -17.69 6.00
C ALA A 68 -21.14 -17.10 4.75
N VAL A 69 -21.76 -15.92 4.88
CA VAL A 69 -22.25 -15.07 3.77
C VAL A 69 -21.37 -13.81 3.62
N VAL A 70 -20.18 -13.82 4.24
CA VAL A 70 -19.37 -12.61 4.51
C VAL A 70 -18.29 -12.32 3.46
N ILE A 71 -17.93 -13.27 2.58
CA ILE A 71 -16.77 -13.13 1.67
C ILE A 71 -16.86 -11.88 0.78
N GLU A 72 -17.97 -11.64 0.08
CA GLU A 72 -18.09 -10.45 -0.79
C GLU A 72 -18.11 -9.12 -0.01
N ARG A 73 -18.75 -9.09 1.16
CA ARG A 73 -18.76 -7.89 2.02
C ARG A 73 -17.40 -7.64 2.66
N GLU A 74 -16.65 -8.69 2.92
CA GLU A 74 -15.31 -8.63 3.49
C GLU A 74 -14.32 -8.10 2.47
N SER A 75 -14.33 -8.62 1.23
CA SER A 75 -13.52 -8.09 0.13
C SER A 75 -13.83 -6.61 -0.17
N LEU A 76 -15.11 -6.23 -0.23
CA LEU A 76 -15.50 -4.82 -0.40
C LEU A 76 -15.09 -3.94 0.79
N ARG A 77 -15.16 -4.48 2.02
CA ARG A 77 -14.71 -3.78 3.22
C ARG A 77 -13.19 -3.60 3.22
N LEU A 78 -12.44 -4.62 2.84
CA LEU A 78 -10.98 -4.58 2.73
C LEU A 78 -10.54 -3.62 1.64
N ALA A 79 -11.17 -3.66 0.47
CA ALA A 79 -10.95 -2.70 -0.61
C ALA A 79 -11.23 -1.27 -0.14
N LEU A 80 -12.36 -1.02 0.52
CA LEU A 80 -12.67 0.30 1.07
C LEU A 80 -11.63 0.75 2.11
N ILE A 81 -11.26 -0.10 3.07
CA ILE A 81 -10.27 0.23 4.11
C ILE A 81 -8.89 0.49 3.48
N ALA A 82 -8.50 -0.32 2.50
CA ALA A 82 -7.29 -0.15 1.73
C ALA A 82 -7.32 1.17 0.97
N ASP A 83 -8.42 1.57 0.35
CA ASP A 83 -8.46 2.82 -0.40
C ASP A 83 -8.43 4.06 0.51
N LEU A 84 -9.00 3.96 1.71
CA LEU A 84 -8.94 5.02 2.72
C LEU A 84 -7.51 5.38 3.16
N GLN A 85 -6.56 4.46 2.99
CA GLN A 85 -5.16 4.67 3.37
C GLN A 85 -4.48 5.75 2.50
N TYR A 86 -4.97 5.95 1.29
CA TYR A 86 -4.47 6.94 0.33
C TYR A 86 -5.09 8.35 0.52
N LEU A 87 -6.11 8.48 1.36
CA LEU A 87 -6.75 9.76 1.66
C LEU A 87 -5.97 10.53 2.75
N PRO A 88 -5.85 11.88 2.63
CA PRO A 88 -5.42 12.73 3.73
C PRO A 88 -6.27 12.49 4.99
N ALA A 89 -5.67 12.54 6.18
CA ALA A 89 -6.32 12.17 7.44
C ALA A 89 -7.68 12.85 7.67
N ARG A 90 -7.79 14.15 7.33
CA ARG A 90 -9.06 14.90 7.45
C ARG A 90 -10.11 14.44 6.44
N GLN A 91 -9.72 14.12 5.21
CA GLN A 91 -10.64 13.61 4.19
C GLN A 91 -11.15 12.21 4.54
N ARG A 92 -10.25 11.33 5.05
CA ARG A 92 -10.62 10.03 5.61
C ARG A 92 -11.62 10.16 6.76
N ALA A 93 -11.36 11.04 7.73
CA ALA A 93 -12.27 11.27 8.85
C ALA A 93 -13.66 11.76 8.39
N ILE A 94 -13.69 12.70 7.44
CA ILE A 94 -14.94 13.19 6.83
C ILE A 94 -15.71 12.05 6.16
N LEU A 95 -15.04 11.21 5.38
CA LEU A 95 -15.67 10.10 4.66
C LEU A 95 -16.23 9.06 5.65
N ILE A 96 -15.45 8.64 6.65
CA ILE A 96 -15.90 7.68 7.67
C ILE A 96 -17.12 8.22 8.41
N LEU A 97 -17.08 9.47 8.91
CA LEU A 97 -18.20 10.07 9.64
C LEU A 97 -19.46 10.18 8.75
N ARG A 98 -19.31 10.58 7.49
CA ARG A 98 -20.43 10.84 6.57
C ARG A 98 -21.03 9.60 5.93
N GLU A 99 -20.22 8.61 5.58
CA GLU A 99 -20.63 7.49 4.72
C GLU A 99 -20.64 6.14 5.44
N VAL A 100 -19.79 5.97 6.46
CA VAL A 100 -19.76 4.73 7.26
C VAL A 100 -20.65 4.87 8.49
N LEU A 101 -20.49 5.99 9.21
CA LEU A 101 -21.21 6.25 10.46
C LEU A 101 -22.50 7.07 10.27
N ALA A 102 -22.79 7.49 9.04
CA ALA A 102 -24.01 8.20 8.63
C ALA A 102 -24.32 9.51 9.40
N PHE A 103 -23.32 10.16 10.01
CA PHE A 103 -23.48 11.49 10.62
C PHE A 103 -23.82 12.53 9.57
N SER A 104 -24.63 13.54 9.90
CA SER A 104 -24.90 14.68 9.02
C SER A 104 -23.64 15.53 8.79
N ALA A 105 -23.66 16.38 7.76
CA ALA A 105 -22.56 17.32 7.52
C ALA A 105 -22.41 18.37 8.65
N ALA A 106 -23.49 18.66 9.38
CA ALA A 106 -23.48 19.58 10.52
C ALA A 106 -22.81 18.93 11.73
N GLU A 107 -23.21 17.71 12.10
CA GLU A 107 -22.59 16.97 13.21
C GLU A 107 -21.12 16.65 12.91
N THR A 108 -20.80 16.27 11.66
CA THR A 108 -19.40 16.06 11.25
C THR A 108 -18.57 17.34 11.39
N ALA A 109 -19.15 18.50 11.05
CA ALA A 109 -18.46 19.78 11.18
C ALA A 109 -18.21 20.14 12.64
N GLU A 110 -19.16 19.84 13.53
CA GLU A 110 -19.02 20.01 14.98
C GLU A 110 -17.93 19.10 15.54
N ILE A 111 -17.97 17.80 15.23
CA ILE A 111 -16.98 16.79 15.67
C ILE A 111 -15.56 17.19 15.23
N LEU A 112 -15.40 17.67 13.99
CA LEU A 112 -14.11 18.00 13.42
C LEU A 112 -13.67 19.46 13.66
N GLY A 113 -14.46 20.26 14.38
CA GLY A 113 -14.16 21.68 14.63
C GLY A 113 -14.02 22.50 13.34
N THR A 114 -14.88 22.27 12.35
CA THR A 114 -14.82 22.92 11.02
C THR A 114 -16.20 23.41 10.57
N THR A 115 -16.34 23.84 9.32
CA THR A 115 -17.62 24.29 8.76
C THR A 115 -18.30 23.21 7.92
N THR A 116 -19.63 23.25 7.84
CA THR A 116 -20.41 22.33 6.99
C THR A 116 -19.99 22.40 5.52
N ALA A 117 -19.59 23.59 5.04
CA ALA A 117 -19.07 23.78 3.69
C ALA A 117 -17.71 23.08 3.50
N ALA A 118 -16.81 23.17 4.48
CA ALA A 118 -15.53 22.47 4.46
C ALA A 118 -15.72 20.94 4.48
N VAL A 119 -16.71 20.43 5.23
CA VAL A 119 -17.07 18.99 5.21
C VAL A 119 -17.55 18.56 3.83
N LYS A 120 -18.50 19.28 3.21
CA LYS A 120 -19.03 18.95 1.88
C LYS A 120 -17.92 18.94 0.82
N SER A 121 -17.08 19.98 0.84
CA SER A 121 -15.96 20.11 -0.09
C SER A 121 -14.88 19.05 0.15
N GLY A 122 -14.61 18.71 1.42
CA GLY A 122 -13.71 17.64 1.81
C GLY A 122 -14.19 16.27 1.36
N LEU A 123 -15.50 15.98 1.49
CA LEU A 123 -16.10 14.74 1.05
C LEU A 123 -16.06 14.61 -0.48
N GLN A 124 -16.34 15.69 -1.21
CA GLN A 124 -16.24 15.70 -2.68
C GLN A 124 -14.81 15.37 -3.14
N ARG A 125 -13.79 16.00 -2.52
CA ARG A 125 -12.39 15.71 -2.83
C ARG A 125 -11.97 14.30 -2.45
N ALA A 126 -12.48 13.77 -1.32
CA ALA A 126 -12.23 12.40 -0.91
C ALA A 126 -12.72 11.41 -1.98
N ARG A 127 -13.97 11.57 -2.45
CA ARG A 127 -14.55 10.74 -3.51
C ARG A 127 -13.77 10.84 -4.81
N ALA A 128 -13.50 12.06 -5.29
CA ALA A 128 -12.71 12.26 -6.50
C ALA A 128 -11.33 11.59 -6.40
N ARG A 129 -10.71 11.62 -5.22
CA ARG A 129 -9.43 10.95 -5.01
C ARG A 129 -9.54 9.43 -5.01
N LEU A 130 -10.61 8.86 -4.45
CA LEU A 130 -10.88 7.42 -4.54
C LEU A 130 -11.17 7.00 -5.99
N ASP A 131 -11.93 7.80 -6.74
CA ASP A 131 -12.20 7.57 -8.15
C ASP A 131 -10.91 7.63 -9.00
N GLU A 132 -9.98 8.54 -8.71
CA GLU A 132 -8.65 8.59 -9.34
C GLU A 132 -7.78 7.35 -9.00
N LEU A 133 -7.93 6.79 -7.80
CA LEU A 133 -7.21 5.60 -7.35
C LEU A 133 -7.84 4.30 -7.86
N THR A 134 -9.05 4.41 -8.41
CA THR A 134 -9.77 3.34 -9.07
C THR A 134 -9.80 3.62 -10.58
N PRO A 135 -8.65 3.65 -11.29
CA PRO A 135 -8.70 3.54 -12.73
C PRO A 135 -9.44 2.24 -13.06
N GLU A 136 -10.34 2.31 -14.05
CA GLU A 136 -11.24 1.25 -14.56
C GLU A 136 -11.08 -0.08 -13.83
N GLN A 137 -12.09 -0.52 -13.06
CA GLN A 137 -12.13 -1.81 -12.37
C GLN A 137 -11.63 -2.97 -13.27
N GLU A 138 -10.32 -3.10 -13.43
CA GLU A 138 -9.70 -4.34 -13.79
C GLU A 138 -9.94 -5.19 -12.56
N GLU A 139 -10.81 -6.16 -12.74
CA GLU A 139 -11.33 -7.03 -11.70
C GLU A 139 -10.14 -7.72 -11.03
N LEU A 140 -9.65 -7.09 -9.96
CA LEU A 140 -8.54 -7.63 -9.18
C LEU A 140 -8.99 -8.98 -8.68
N LEU A 141 -8.13 -9.97 -8.87
CA LEU A 141 -8.45 -11.30 -8.41
C LEU A 141 -8.37 -11.33 -6.88
N GLU A 142 -9.43 -11.82 -6.26
CA GLU A 142 -9.47 -12.05 -4.83
C GLU A 142 -8.31 -12.93 -4.38
N PRO A 143 -7.76 -12.76 -3.16
CA PRO A 143 -6.66 -13.59 -2.66
C PRO A 143 -6.98 -15.09 -2.61
N THR A 144 -8.27 -15.44 -2.59
CA THR A 144 -8.74 -16.82 -2.61
C THR A 144 -8.82 -17.44 -4.00
N ASP A 145 -8.74 -16.62 -5.07
CA ASP A 145 -8.75 -17.08 -6.45
C ASP A 145 -7.50 -17.93 -6.75
N GLN A 146 -7.70 -19.05 -7.45
CA GLN A 146 -6.61 -19.96 -7.80
C GLN A 146 -5.54 -19.31 -8.68
N ARG A 147 -5.93 -18.42 -9.60
CA ARG A 147 -5.00 -17.69 -10.47
C ARG A 147 -4.22 -16.65 -9.68
N ALA A 148 -4.86 -15.95 -8.73
CA ALA A 148 -4.17 -15.02 -7.84
C ALA A 148 -3.05 -15.72 -7.05
N ARG A 149 -3.37 -16.90 -6.49
CA ARG A 149 -2.39 -17.74 -5.78
C ARG A 149 -1.26 -18.21 -6.70
N ALA A 150 -1.59 -18.67 -7.90
CA ALA A 150 -0.58 -19.09 -8.87
C ALA A 150 0.35 -17.95 -9.30
N LEU A 151 -0.16 -16.72 -9.45
CA LEU A 151 0.65 -15.53 -9.73
C LEU A 151 1.58 -15.19 -8.55
N LEU A 152 1.08 -15.26 -7.32
CA LEU A 152 1.90 -15.06 -6.12
C LEU A 152 2.99 -16.15 -6.00
N ASP A 153 2.63 -17.42 -6.20
CA ASP A 153 3.57 -18.54 -6.15
C ASP A 153 4.65 -18.40 -7.24
N GLY A 154 4.27 -17.96 -8.44
CA GLY A 154 5.20 -17.66 -9.53
C GLY A 154 6.16 -16.53 -9.17
N TYR A 155 5.64 -15.44 -8.58
CA TYR A 155 6.46 -14.32 -8.10
C TYR A 155 7.47 -14.78 -7.04
N VAL A 156 7.00 -15.53 -6.04
CA VAL A 156 7.86 -16.09 -4.98
C VAL A 156 8.93 -17.00 -5.58
N ALA A 157 8.54 -17.93 -6.44
CA ALA A 157 9.48 -18.85 -7.08
C ALA A 157 10.54 -18.11 -7.91
N ALA A 158 10.17 -17.01 -8.57
CA ALA A 158 11.10 -16.21 -9.35
C ALA A 158 12.20 -15.59 -8.48
N PHE A 159 11.85 -15.03 -7.32
CA PHE A 159 12.83 -14.48 -6.38
C PHE A 159 13.67 -15.56 -5.70
N GLU A 160 13.05 -16.64 -5.22
CA GLU A 160 13.78 -17.72 -4.53
C GLU A 160 14.77 -18.43 -5.45
N ARG A 161 14.48 -18.50 -6.76
CA ARG A 161 15.33 -19.13 -7.77
C ARG A 161 16.20 -18.16 -8.55
N SER A 162 16.07 -16.86 -8.31
CA SER A 162 16.67 -15.80 -9.13
C SER A 162 16.43 -16.02 -10.64
N ASP A 163 15.14 -16.09 -11.01
CA ASP A 163 14.68 -16.42 -12.35
C ASP A 163 13.80 -15.28 -12.93
N ALA A 164 14.42 -14.42 -13.74
CA ALA A 164 13.72 -13.34 -14.42
C ALA A 164 12.66 -13.84 -15.42
N GLY A 165 12.82 -15.04 -15.99
CA GLY A 165 11.84 -15.61 -16.90
C GLY A 165 10.53 -15.97 -16.22
N LEU A 166 10.56 -16.31 -14.92
CA LEU A 166 9.34 -16.49 -14.12
C LEU A 166 8.66 -15.14 -13.82
N LEU A 167 9.42 -14.08 -13.57
CA LEU A 167 8.86 -12.73 -13.39
C LEU A 167 8.15 -12.25 -14.67
N GLU A 168 8.74 -12.49 -15.84
CA GLU A 168 8.14 -12.11 -17.13
C GLU A 168 6.78 -12.81 -17.37
N GLN A 169 6.61 -14.04 -16.87
CA GLN A 169 5.33 -14.77 -16.96
C GLN A 169 4.27 -14.25 -15.98
N VAL A 170 4.69 -13.61 -14.88
CA VAL A 170 3.81 -13.15 -13.81
C VAL A 170 3.38 -11.70 -14.03
N LEU A 171 4.31 -10.84 -14.45
CA LEU A 171 4.08 -9.41 -14.60
C LEU A 171 3.40 -9.09 -15.94
N ARG A 172 2.46 -8.15 -15.92
CA ARG A 172 1.90 -7.60 -17.15
C ARG A 172 2.87 -6.65 -17.84
N ALA A 173 2.66 -6.47 -19.14
CA ALA A 173 3.43 -5.52 -19.96
C ALA A 173 3.27 -4.05 -19.51
N ASP A 174 2.19 -3.72 -18.81
CA ASP A 174 1.88 -2.41 -18.25
C ASP A 174 2.04 -2.36 -16.72
N ALA A 175 2.70 -3.37 -16.12
CA ALA A 175 2.86 -3.45 -14.68
C ALA A 175 3.63 -2.24 -14.10
N THR A 176 3.32 -1.91 -12.85
CA THR A 176 4.08 -0.94 -12.05
C THR A 176 4.80 -1.60 -10.89
N LEU A 177 5.98 -1.08 -10.57
CA LEU A 177 6.80 -1.52 -9.45
C LEU A 177 7.17 -0.33 -8.58
N GLU A 178 6.69 -0.36 -7.34
CA GLU A 178 6.99 0.65 -6.33
C GLU A 178 7.61 -0.02 -5.10
N ALA A 179 8.55 0.67 -4.44
CA ALA A 179 9.10 0.19 -3.19
C ALA A 179 9.34 1.34 -2.21
N THR A 180 9.00 1.15 -0.93
CA THR A 180 9.36 2.09 0.14
C THR A 180 10.63 1.61 0.83
N PRO A 181 11.60 2.50 1.15
CA PRO A 181 11.50 3.97 1.15
C PRO A 181 12.12 4.64 -0.09
N PHE A 182 11.94 4.10 -1.30
CA PHE A 182 12.57 4.66 -2.51
C PHE A 182 11.75 5.79 -3.12
N ARG A 183 12.43 6.78 -3.72
CA ARG A 183 11.78 7.84 -4.50
C ARG A 183 11.39 7.35 -5.89
N ASP A 184 12.27 6.56 -6.48
CA ASP A 184 12.12 6.07 -7.84
C ASP A 184 11.15 4.89 -7.88
N TRP A 185 10.30 4.87 -8.90
CA TRP A 185 9.39 3.76 -9.19
C TRP A 185 9.27 3.56 -10.69
N GLN A 186 8.87 2.36 -11.10
CA GLN A 186 8.84 1.96 -12.50
C GLN A 186 7.42 1.75 -13.00
N ALA A 187 7.17 2.20 -14.22
CA ALA A 187 5.95 1.92 -14.97
C ALA A 187 6.30 1.21 -16.28
N GLY A 188 5.52 0.20 -16.62
CA GLY A 188 5.75 -0.67 -17.76
C GLY A 188 6.60 -1.88 -17.41
N GLY A 189 6.17 -3.05 -17.89
CA GLY A 189 6.77 -4.35 -17.62
C GLY A 189 8.24 -4.41 -18.00
N ALA A 190 8.64 -3.81 -19.12
CA ALA A 190 10.04 -3.78 -19.54
C ALA A 190 10.97 -3.09 -18.51
N MET A 191 10.54 -1.95 -17.96
CA MET A 191 11.32 -1.21 -16.97
C MET A 191 11.29 -1.90 -15.60
N CYS A 192 10.15 -2.48 -15.22
CA CYS A 192 10.04 -3.30 -14.01
C CYS A 192 10.98 -4.50 -14.08
N MET A 193 10.98 -5.23 -15.21
CA MET A 193 11.86 -6.37 -15.44
C MET A 193 13.33 -5.98 -15.37
N HIS A 194 13.71 -4.88 -16.03
CA HIS A 194 15.09 -4.38 -16.00
C HIS A 194 15.56 -4.10 -14.58
N VAL A 195 14.78 -3.37 -13.78
CA VAL A 195 15.17 -3.05 -12.40
C VAL A 195 15.25 -4.30 -11.53
N LEU A 196 14.29 -5.23 -11.67
CA LEU A 196 14.28 -6.47 -10.89
C LEU A 196 15.50 -7.34 -11.20
N ASP A 197 15.83 -7.53 -12.48
CA ASP A 197 16.95 -8.35 -12.93
C ASP A 197 18.30 -7.70 -12.57
N ALA A 198 18.47 -6.42 -12.88
CA ALA A 198 19.75 -5.73 -12.72
C ALA A 198 20.12 -5.46 -11.25
N TYR A 199 19.13 -5.24 -10.38
CA TYR A 199 19.37 -4.67 -9.04
C TYR A 199 18.75 -5.44 -7.87
N VAL A 200 17.83 -6.39 -8.10
CA VAL A 200 17.02 -6.96 -7.01
C VAL A 200 17.15 -8.48 -6.89
N LEU A 201 17.02 -9.25 -7.96
CA LEU A 201 16.90 -10.73 -7.89
C LEU A 201 18.06 -11.41 -7.14
N GLY A 202 19.28 -10.90 -7.27
CA GLY A 202 20.44 -11.47 -6.56
C GLY A 202 20.75 -12.90 -6.99
N ALA A 203 21.17 -13.77 -6.06
CA ALA A 203 21.45 -15.17 -6.32
C ALA A 203 20.31 -16.10 -5.82
N PRO A 204 20.18 -17.31 -6.37
CA PRO A 204 19.22 -18.30 -5.86
C PRO A 204 19.41 -18.55 -4.36
N GLY A 205 18.31 -18.49 -3.60
CA GLY A 205 18.30 -18.64 -2.14
C GLY A 205 18.67 -17.39 -1.34
N ASP A 206 18.92 -16.24 -1.99
CA ASP A 206 19.06 -14.95 -1.28
C ASP A 206 17.73 -14.47 -0.70
N TRP A 207 16.62 -14.90 -1.32
CA TRP A 207 15.28 -14.56 -0.91
C TRP A 207 14.55 -15.79 -0.39
N ARG A 208 13.70 -15.56 0.62
CA ARG A 208 12.68 -16.50 1.05
C ARG A 208 11.40 -15.72 1.31
N MET A 209 10.27 -16.19 0.79
CA MET A 209 9.00 -15.49 0.95
C MET A 209 7.93 -16.45 1.47
N ILE A 210 7.05 -15.94 2.33
CA ILE A 210 5.94 -16.71 2.88
C ILE A 210 4.64 -15.99 2.54
N ALA A 211 3.74 -16.68 1.84
CA ALA A 211 2.46 -16.14 1.41
C ALA A 211 1.59 -15.68 2.60
N THR A 212 0.92 -14.54 2.41
CA THR A 212 -0.02 -13.93 3.34
C THR A 212 -0.99 -13.04 2.54
N THR A 213 -1.81 -12.24 3.21
CA THR A 213 -2.68 -11.25 2.56
C THR A 213 -2.58 -9.89 3.24
N ALA A 214 -2.64 -8.84 2.44
CA ALA A 214 -2.61 -7.47 2.92
C ALA A 214 -3.49 -6.59 2.05
N ASN A 215 -4.20 -5.64 2.65
CA ASN A 215 -5.10 -4.73 1.95
C ASN A 215 -6.15 -5.47 1.07
N GLY A 216 -6.57 -6.68 1.46
CA GLY A 216 -7.43 -7.54 0.64
C GLY A 216 -6.78 -8.10 -0.62
N GLN A 217 -5.45 -8.12 -0.69
CA GLN A 217 -4.67 -8.56 -1.86
C GLN A 217 -3.67 -9.66 -1.50
N PRO A 218 -3.26 -10.52 -2.45
CA PRO A 218 -2.16 -11.45 -2.22
C PRO A 218 -0.88 -10.71 -1.83
N ALA A 219 -0.21 -11.21 -0.81
CA ALA A 219 1.01 -10.64 -0.30
C ALA A 219 2.00 -11.74 0.11
N ALA A 220 3.24 -11.37 0.36
CA ALA A 220 4.20 -12.23 1.03
C ALA A 220 5.05 -11.46 2.03
N VAL A 221 5.29 -12.03 3.20
CA VAL A 221 6.40 -11.59 4.06
C VAL A 221 7.71 -12.03 3.40
N VAL A 222 8.71 -11.16 3.45
CA VAL A 222 9.97 -11.31 2.74
C VAL A 222 11.10 -11.41 3.75
N TYR A 223 11.90 -12.44 3.58
CA TYR A 223 13.18 -12.61 4.24
C TYR A 223 14.29 -12.50 3.22
N ARG A 224 15.38 -11.85 3.61
CA ARG A 224 16.59 -11.76 2.80
C ARG A 224 17.76 -12.32 3.58
N LYS A 225 18.62 -13.04 2.86
CA LYS A 225 19.85 -13.60 3.37
C LYS A 225 20.84 -12.47 3.68
N ASP A 226 21.34 -12.44 4.91
CA ASP A 226 22.39 -11.52 5.32
C ASP A 226 23.80 -12.05 4.98
N ALA A 227 24.84 -11.29 5.32
CA ALA A 227 26.22 -11.66 5.07
C ALA A 227 26.67 -12.96 5.77
N ASP A 228 26.02 -13.31 6.89
CA ASP A 228 26.29 -14.53 7.66
C ASP A 228 25.48 -15.72 7.16
N GLY A 229 24.66 -15.52 6.12
CA GLY A 229 23.82 -16.53 5.50
C GLY A 229 22.48 -16.77 6.20
N THR A 230 22.13 -15.94 7.18
CA THR A 230 20.88 -16.03 7.93
C THR A 230 19.75 -15.31 7.19
N LEU A 231 18.59 -15.95 7.08
CA LEU A 231 17.40 -15.32 6.51
C LEU A 231 16.74 -14.41 7.56
N ARG A 232 16.82 -13.09 7.35
CA ARG A 232 16.26 -12.07 8.24
C ARG A 232 15.08 -11.35 7.60
N ALA A 233 14.15 -10.91 8.44
CA ALA A 233 13.04 -10.07 8.04
C ALA A 233 13.51 -8.87 7.21
N ASP A 234 12.96 -8.73 6.02
CA ASP A 234 13.23 -7.61 5.10
C ASP A 234 11.98 -6.73 4.89
N GLY A 235 10.77 -7.32 4.98
CA GLY A 235 9.51 -6.59 4.99
C GLY A 235 8.39 -7.36 4.29
N VAL A 236 7.52 -6.68 3.55
CA VAL A 236 6.33 -7.28 2.92
C VAL A 236 6.19 -6.82 1.48
N VAL A 237 5.76 -7.71 0.58
CA VAL A 237 5.36 -7.37 -0.80
C VAL A 237 3.87 -7.62 -0.97
N VAL A 238 3.18 -6.71 -1.67
CA VAL A 238 1.75 -6.82 -1.99
C VAL A 238 1.59 -6.76 -3.51
N LEU A 239 0.82 -7.70 -4.06
CA LEU A 239 0.57 -7.84 -5.49
C LEU A 239 -0.88 -7.48 -5.81
N ALA A 240 -1.10 -6.75 -6.90
CA ALA A 240 -2.43 -6.56 -7.48
C ALA A 240 -2.58 -7.50 -8.70
N PRO A 241 -3.09 -8.73 -8.51
CA PRO A 241 -3.30 -9.67 -9.61
C PRO A 241 -4.56 -9.32 -10.40
N THR A 242 -4.51 -9.57 -11.70
CA THR A 242 -5.67 -9.55 -12.60
C THR A 242 -5.73 -10.88 -13.35
N ALA A 243 -6.80 -11.12 -14.11
CA ALA A 243 -6.87 -12.29 -15.00
C ALA A 243 -5.73 -12.32 -16.04
N GLY A 244 -5.13 -11.17 -16.37
CA GLY A 244 -4.02 -11.05 -17.33
C GLY A 244 -2.62 -11.05 -16.72
N GLY A 245 -2.48 -11.21 -15.39
CA GLY A 245 -1.21 -11.14 -14.67
C GLY A 245 -1.19 -10.03 -13.62
N VAL A 246 -0.04 -9.81 -12.98
CA VAL A 246 0.13 -8.80 -11.93
C VAL A 246 0.33 -7.42 -12.56
N VAL A 247 -0.56 -6.47 -12.24
CA VAL A 247 -0.53 -5.10 -12.76
C VAL A 247 0.20 -4.12 -11.84
N ARG A 248 0.33 -4.45 -10.54
CA ARG A 248 1.07 -3.62 -9.58
C ARG A 248 1.77 -4.48 -8.54
N VAL A 249 3.00 -4.09 -8.23
CA VAL A 249 3.82 -4.65 -7.15
C VAL A 249 4.23 -3.51 -6.22
N VAL A 250 3.92 -3.63 -4.93
CA VAL A 250 4.38 -2.69 -3.92
C VAL A 250 5.19 -3.43 -2.85
N LYS A 251 6.48 -3.10 -2.75
CA LYS A 251 7.39 -3.67 -1.76
C LYS A 251 7.64 -2.68 -0.63
N PHE A 252 7.41 -3.11 0.60
CA PHE A 252 7.66 -2.34 1.80
C PHE A 252 8.91 -2.90 2.49
N HIS A 253 10.00 -2.11 2.52
CA HIS A 253 11.24 -2.48 3.21
C HIS A 253 11.24 -1.97 4.65
N ASP A 254 10.51 -2.69 5.50
CA ASP A 254 10.54 -2.50 6.95
C ASP A 254 10.46 -3.87 7.63
N PRO A 255 11.55 -4.34 8.28
CA PRO A 255 11.57 -5.60 9.01
C PRO A 255 10.48 -5.71 10.09
N ALA A 256 10.07 -4.59 10.71
CA ALA A 256 9.04 -4.61 11.73
C ALA A 256 7.67 -5.05 11.20
N LEU A 257 7.43 -4.89 9.89
CA LEU A 257 6.20 -5.39 9.25
C LEU A 257 6.13 -6.92 9.30
N VAL A 258 7.25 -7.65 9.23
CA VAL A 258 7.22 -9.12 9.31
C VAL A 258 6.62 -9.58 10.64
N ALA A 259 7.04 -8.96 11.74
CA ALA A 259 6.46 -9.20 13.06
C ALA A 259 4.99 -8.75 13.16
N ALA A 260 4.63 -7.59 12.57
CA ALA A 260 3.24 -7.11 12.54
C ALA A 260 2.29 -8.06 11.81
N PHE A 261 2.80 -8.79 10.80
CA PHE A 261 2.09 -9.84 10.08
C PHE A 261 2.10 -11.20 10.81
N GLY A 262 2.69 -11.29 12.01
CA GLY A 262 2.69 -12.50 12.85
C GLY A 262 3.80 -13.50 12.56
N PHE A 263 4.86 -13.10 11.85
CA PHE A 263 5.98 -13.97 11.48
C PHE A 263 7.25 -13.62 12.29
N PRO A 264 8.20 -14.57 12.47
CA PRO A 264 9.42 -14.32 13.24
C PRO A 264 10.41 -13.41 12.48
N ASP A 265 11.28 -12.71 13.21
CA ASP A 265 12.31 -11.83 12.61
C ASP A 265 13.43 -12.60 11.89
N VAL A 266 13.58 -13.88 12.20
CA VAL A 266 14.59 -14.77 11.62
C VAL A 266 13.92 -16.08 11.22
N LEU A 267 14.19 -16.54 10.01
CA LEU A 267 13.74 -17.84 9.55
C LEU A 267 14.85 -18.88 9.76
N ALA A 268 14.52 -19.95 10.47
CA ALA A 268 15.39 -21.13 10.51
C ALA A 268 15.34 -21.84 9.14
N TYR A 269 16.49 -22.29 8.68
CA TYR A 269 16.64 -23.06 7.43
C TYR A 269 16.05 -24.46 7.56
#